data_AF-A0A4Q6APY7-F1
#
_entry.id   AF-A0A4Q6APY7-F1
#
_cell.length_a   1.000
_cell.length_b   1.000
_cell.length_c   1.000
_cell.angle_alpha   90.00
_cell.angle_beta   90.00
_cell.angle_gamma   90.00
#
_symmetry.space_group_name_H-M   'P 1'
#
loop_
_entity.id
_entity.type
_entity.pdbx_description
1 polymer ?
#
loop_
_entity_poly.entity_id
_entity_poly.type
_entity_poly.pdbx_seq_one_letter_code
_entity_poly.pdbx_strand_id
1 'polypeptide(L)'
;MSSSALSILRAFHRQLQKSTLDGIKHFHEQSTPAIASYAKRFHDCLPKNYKRIESNFLVEQVRAAEIVLFGDFHTLPQSQVAFFELLKRSYTLGKDQDFSRPIQVALEIFAAADQPHIDDYLSGRLPEEYFLKRIDYHNK
;
A
#
# COMPACT_ATOMS: atom_id res chain seq x y z
N MET A 1 -16.94 -6.34 25.11
CA MET A 1 -17.34 -5.87 23.77
C MET A 1 -16.18 -6.16 22.83
N SER A 2 -16.36 -7.10 21.90
CA SER A 2 -15.33 -7.48 20.91
C SER A 2 -14.98 -6.24 20.08
N SER A 3 -13.72 -5.80 20.15
CA SER A 3 -13.26 -4.72 19.27
C SER A 3 -13.32 -5.26 17.83
N SER A 4 -14.02 -4.57 16.93
CA SER A 4 -14.14 -5.04 15.53
C SER A 4 -12.75 -5.21 14.93
N ALA A 5 -12.56 -6.13 13.98
CA ALA A 5 -11.25 -6.36 13.38
C ALA A 5 -10.65 -5.06 12.77
N LEU A 6 -11.49 -4.15 12.29
CA LEU A 6 -11.11 -2.77 11.92
C LEU A 6 -10.45 -1.96 13.05
N SER A 7 -10.92 -2.11 14.30
CA SER A 7 -10.33 -1.44 15.46
C SER A 7 -8.96 -2.01 15.84
N ILE A 8 -8.78 -3.33 15.67
CA ILE A 8 -7.50 -4.01 15.88
C ILE A 8 -6.51 -3.56 14.81
N LEU A 9 -6.94 -3.55 13.53
CA LEU A 9 -6.17 -3.05 12.39
C LEU A 9 -5.70 -1.60 12.64
N ARG A 10 -6.63 -0.72 13.02
CA ARG A 10 -6.31 0.69 13.31
C ARG A 10 -5.33 0.84 14.47
N ALA A 11 -5.45 0.03 15.53
CA ALA A 11 -4.54 0.07 16.67
C ALA A 11 -3.13 -0.40 16.27
N PHE A 12 -3.03 -1.47 15.49
CA PHE A 12 -1.77 -1.98 14.96
C PHE A 12 -1.06 -0.95 14.06
N HIS A 13 -1.77 -0.37 13.08
CA HIS A 13 -1.17 0.65 12.22
C HIS A 13 -0.68 1.88 12.99
N ARG A 14 -1.41 2.29 14.05
CA ARG A 14 -0.95 3.37 14.94
C ARG A 14 0.31 3.00 15.72
N GLN A 15 0.39 1.76 16.21
CA GLN A 15 1.57 1.27 16.92
C GLN A 15 2.79 1.20 15.99
N LEU A 16 2.60 0.69 14.77
CA LEU A 16 3.66 0.58 13.76
C LEU A 16 4.14 1.97 13.34
N GLN A 17 3.21 2.88 13.03
CA GLN A 17 3.54 4.29 12.75
C GLN A 17 4.33 4.93 13.90
N LYS A 18 3.92 4.74 15.15
CA LYS A 18 4.64 5.28 16.31
C LYS A 18 6.05 4.70 16.42
N SER A 19 6.19 3.38 16.30
CA SER A 19 7.49 2.69 16.37
C SER A 19 8.43 3.17 15.26
N THR A 20 7.95 3.34 14.03
CA THR A 20 8.75 3.87 12.94
C THR A 20 9.14 5.32 13.17
N LEU A 21 8.23 6.18 13.65
CA LEU A 21 8.54 7.58 13.97
C LEU A 21 9.59 7.70 15.10
N ASP A 22 9.49 6.86 16.13
CA ASP A 22 10.47 6.83 17.22
C ASP A 22 11.83 6.30 16.74
N GLY A 23 11.85 5.29 15.87
CA GLY A 23 13.06 4.82 15.19
C GLY A 23 13.70 5.90 14.32
N ILE A 24 12.90 6.60 13.50
CA ILE A 24 13.36 7.71 12.67
C ILE A 24 13.99 8.82 13.51
N LYS A 25 13.40 9.19 14.65
CA LYS A 25 13.97 10.19 15.57
C LYS A 25 15.36 9.79 16.08
N HIS A 26 15.54 8.51 16.42
CA HIS A 26 16.85 8.00 16.87
C HIS A 26 17.92 8.09 15.78
N PHE A 27 17.56 7.87 14.51
CA PHE A 27 18.47 7.99 13.37
C PHE A 27 18.67 9.44 12.89
N HIS A 28 17.73 10.35 13.17
CA HIS A 28 17.80 11.74 12.74
C HIS A 28 18.94 12.53 13.41
N GLU A 29 19.39 12.10 14.60
CA GLU A 29 20.49 12.73 15.34
C GLU A 29 21.88 12.25 14.91
N GLN A 30 21.96 11.20 14.07
CA GLN A 30 23.22 10.62 13.60
C GLN A 30 23.27 10.57 12.07
N SER A 31 23.58 11.71 11.46
CA SER A 31 23.93 11.76 10.03
C SER A 31 25.24 11.03 9.80
N THR A 32 25.15 9.72 9.50
CA THR A 32 26.31 8.92 9.13
C THR A 32 26.72 9.20 7.68
N PRO A 33 28.00 9.04 7.31
CA PRO A 33 28.44 9.15 5.92
C PRO A 33 27.66 8.24 4.96
N ALA A 34 27.18 7.08 5.43
CA ALA A 34 26.35 6.16 4.65
C ALA A 34 24.97 6.74 4.33
N ILE A 35 24.30 7.35 5.32
CA ILE A 35 23.00 8.01 5.14
C ILE A 35 23.16 9.23 4.20
N ALA A 36 24.18 10.04 4.39
CA ALA A 36 24.46 11.19 3.52
C ALA A 36 24.73 10.76 2.06
N SER A 37 25.50 9.68 1.88
CA SER A 37 25.79 9.11 0.57
C SER A 37 24.53 8.55 -0.11
N TYR A 38 23.66 7.87 0.65
CA TYR A 38 22.37 7.40 0.16
C TYR A 38 21.47 8.57 -0.26
N ALA A 39 21.31 9.59 0.60
CA ALA A 39 20.49 10.76 0.32
C ALA A 39 20.96 11.51 -0.94
N LYS A 40 22.28 11.63 -1.13
CA LYS A 40 22.86 12.21 -2.35
C LYS A 40 22.52 11.38 -3.58
N ARG A 41 22.73 10.06 -3.56
CA ARG A 41 22.38 9.18 -4.69
C ARG A 41 20.89 9.23 -5.02
N PHE A 42 20.03 9.26 -4.00
CA PHE A 42 18.60 9.41 -4.18
C PHE A 42 18.24 10.73 -4.86
N HIS A 43 18.79 11.86 -4.38
CA HIS A 43 18.57 13.14 -5.03
C HIS A 43 19.08 13.18 -6.49
N ASP A 44 20.26 12.60 -6.73
CA ASP A 44 20.88 12.56 -8.05
C ASP A 44 20.09 11.69 -9.05
N CYS A 45 19.29 10.72 -8.57
CA CYS A 45 18.42 9.89 -9.42
C CYS A 45 17.02 10.47 -9.64
N LEU A 46 16.65 11.57 -8.98
CA LEU A 46 15.37 12.22 -9.22
C LEU A 46 15.39 12.98 -10.55
N PRO A 47 14.26 12.98 -11.29
CA PRO A 47 14.13 13.81 -12.48
C PRO A 47 14.38 15.28 -12.14
N LYS A 48 15.24 15.96 -12.91
CA LYS A 48 15.55 17.39 -12.72
C LYS A 48 14.34 18.30 -12.89
N ASN A 49 13.36 17.85 -13.67
CA ASN A 49 12.14 18.58 -13.98
C ASN A 49 10.94 17.67 -13.73
N TYR A 50 9.89 18.23 -13.16
CA TYR A 50 8.59 17.59 -13.01
C TYR A 50 7.52 18.43 -13.71
N LYS A 51 6.59 17.76 -14.39
CA LYS A 51 5.43 18.39 -15.00
C LYS A 51 4.20 17.97 -14.22
N ARG A 52 3.36 18.94 -13.84
CA ARG A 52 2.05 18.64 -13.28
C ARG A 52 1.21 17.95 -14.36
N ILE A 53 0.60 16.83 -14.00
CA ILE A 53 -0.37 16.11 -14.82
C ILE A 53 -1.74 16.18 -14.15
N GLU A 54 -2.79 16.08 -14.97
CA GLU A 54 -4.15 15.94 -14.48
C GLU A 54 -4.39 14.53 -13.96
N SER A 55 -5.19 14.39 -12.92
CA SER A 55 -5.44 13.09 -12.30
C SER A 55 -6.12 12.09 -13.26
N ASN A 56 -6.88 12.57 -14.25
CA ASN A 56 -7.50 11.70 -15.26
C ASN A 56 -6.46 11.03 -16.15
N PHE A 57 -5.40 11.76 -16.52
CA PHE A 57 -4.31 11.21 -17.32
C PHE A 57 -3.65 10.03 -16.60
N LEU A 58 -3.41 10.14 -15.28
CA LEU A 58 -2.86 9.04 -14.50
C LEU A 58 -3.76 7.80 -14.51
N VAL A 59 -5.08 7.99 -14.36
CA VAL A 59 -6.05 6.88 -14.40
C VAL A 59 -6.07 6.21 -15.77
N GLU A 60 -6.00 6.97 -16.86
CA GLU A 60 -5.90 6.44 -18.23
C GLU A 60 -4.63 5.60 -18.42
N GLN A 61 -3.48 6.07 -17.93
CA GLN A 61 -2.24 5.31 -17.98
C GLN A 61 -2.33 4.00 -17.19
N VAL A 62 -2.92 4.02 -15.99
CA VAL A 62 -3.14 2.81 -15.18
C VAL A 62 -4.02 1.80 -15.90
N ARG A 63 -5.07 2.25 -16.60
CA ARG A 63 -5.97 1.36 -17.35
C ARG A 63 -5.31 0.74 -18.58
N ALA A 64 -4.45 1.50 -19.25
CA ALA A 64 -3.71 1.05 -20.42
C ALA A 64 -2.58 0.07 -20.04
N ALA A 65 -2.07 0.16 -18.82
CA ALA A 65 -1.00 -0.72 -18.34
C ALA A 65 -1.49 -2.16 -18.08
N GLU A 66 -0.59 -3.12 -18.22
CA GLU A 66 -0.83 -4.50 -17.80
C GLU A 66 -0.45 -4.74 -16.35
N ILE A 67 0.63 -4.07 -15.90
CA ILE A 67 1.16 -4.14 -14.55
C ILE A 67 1.43 -2.71 -14.09
N VAL A 68 0.99 -2.39 -12.88
CA VAL A 68 1.26 -1.09 -12.23
C VAL A 68 1.96 -1.36 -10.90
N LEU A 69 3.14 -0.77 -10.74
CA LEU A 69 3.88 -0.80 -9.48
C LEU A 69 3.54 0.46 -8.69
N PHE A 70 2.98 0.28 -7.50
CA PHE A 70 2.64 1.37 -6.59
C PHE A 70 3.54 1.29 -5.37
N GLY A 71 4.52 2.19 -5.28
CA GLY A 71 5.33 2.32 -4.07
C GLY A 71 4.55 3.03 -2.98
N ASP A 72 4.61 2.51 -1.76
CA ASP A 72 4.02 3.17 -0.61
C ASP A 72 5.07 3.60 0.42
N PHE A 73 4.67 4.55 1.27
CA PHE A 73 5.44 4.89 2.45
C PHE A 73 4.54 4.70 3.66
N HIS A 74 4.75 3.60 4.39
CA HIS A 74 3.83 3.14 5.44
C HIS A 74 3.53 4.18 6.53
N THR A 75 4.43 5.13 6.76
CA THR A 75 4.23 6.20 7.76
C THR A 75 3.47 7.41 7.23
N LEU A 76 3.24 7.51 5.92
CA LEU A 76 2.52 8.60 5.26
C LEU A 76 1.10 8.13 4.89
N PRO A 77 0.05 8.53 5.65
CA PRO A 77 -1.32 8.12 5.40
C PRO A 77 -1.80 8.46 3.98
N GLN A 78 -1.29 9.55 3.41
CA GLN A 78 -1.62 9.99 2.06
C GLN A 78 -1.27 8.95 0.99
N SER A 79 -0.27 8.11 1.24
CA SER A 79 0.14 7.04 0.33
C SER A 79 -0.97 5.99 0.17
N GLN A 80 -1.59 5.59 1.29
CA GLN A 80 -2.69 4.62 1.30
C GLN A 80 -3.95 5.21 0.67
N VAL A 81 -4.28 6.47 0.98
CA VAL A 81 -5.42 7.17 0.37
C VAL A 81 -5.26 7.26 -1.15
N ALA A 82 -4.06 7.64 -1.63
CA ALA A 82 -3.78 7.75 -3.04
C ALA A 82 -3.92 6.41 -3.78
N PHE A 83 -3.46 5.31 -3.17
CA PHE A 83 -3.63 3.96 -3.71
C PHE A 83 -5.11 3.61 -3.90
N PHE A 84 -5.93 3.76 -2.85
CA PHE A 84 -7.35 3.44 -2.91
C PHE A 84 -8.12 4.32 -3.89
N GLU A 85 -7.84 5.63 -3.93
CA GLU A 85 -8.47 6.53 -4.88
C GLU A 85 -8.14 6.15 -6.33
N LEU A 86 -6.88 5.84 -6.62
CA LEU A 86 -6.47 5.42 -7.96
C LEU A 86 -7.15 4.10 -8.37
N LEU A 87 -7.19 3.12 -7.49
CA LEU A 87 -7.85 1.83 -7.72
C LEU A 87 -9.35 2.01 -7.98
N LYS A 88 -10.03 2.77 -7.12
CA LYS A 88 -11.46 3.05 -7.22
C LYS A 88 -11.80 3.75 -8.55
N ARG A 89 -11.06 4.80 -8.91
CA ARG A 89 -11.30 5.55 -10.15
C ARG A 89 -11.04 4.71 -11.39
N SER A 90 -9.98 3.89 -11.37
CA SER A 90 -9.65 2.99 -12.47
C SER A 90 -10.74 1.93 -12.69
N TYR A 91 -11.33 1.42 -11.62
CA TYR A 91 -12.44 0.47 -11.65
C TYR A 91 -13.76 1.12 -12.12
N THR A 92 -14.16 2.26 -11.55
CA THR A 92 -15.44 2.91 -11.85
C THR A 92 -15.53 3.36 -13.31
N LEU A 93 -14.49 3.99 -13.86
CA LEU A 93 -14.46 4.40 -15.27
C LEU A 93 -14.49 3.19 -16.24
N GLY A 94 -14.27 1.97 -15.75
CA GLY A 94 -14.32 0.74 -16.55
C GLY A 94 -15.74 0.32 -16.87
N LYS A 95 -16.62 0.48 -15.88
CA LYS A 95 -18.02 0.08 -15.99
C LYS A 95 -18.80 0.88 -17.03
N ASP A 96 -18.46 2.15 -17.21
CA ASP A 96 -19.17 3.03 -18.15
C ASP A 96 -18.76 2.81 -19.63
N GLN A 97 -17.69 2.06 -19.89
CA GLN A 97 -17.08 1.91 -21.23
C GLN A 97 -17.02 0.46 -21.74
N ASP A 98 -17.91 -0.43 -21.27
CA ASP A 98 -17.90 -1.87 -21.61
C ASP A 98 -16.57 -2.59 -21.25
N PHE A 99 -15.74 -1.95 -20.42
CA PHE A 99 -14.41 -2.43 -20.08
C PHE A 99 -14.47 -3.24 -18.79
N SER A 100 -14.73 -4.54 -18.89
CA SER A 100 -14.81 -5.47 -17.74
C SER A 100 -13.47 -6.16 -17.45
N ARG A 101 -12.33 -5.45 -17.50
CA ARG A 101 -11.05 -6.07 -17.13
C ARG A 101 -11.01 -6.33 -15.61
N PRO A 102 -10.81 -7.58 -15.15
CA PRO A 102 -10.60 -7.86 -13.73
C PRO A 102 -9.36 -7.13 -13.22
N ILE A 103 -9.46 -6.52 -12.04
CA ILE A 103 -8.31 -5.91 -11.38
C ILE A 103 -7.85 -6.86 -10.28
N GLN A 104 -6.57 -7.24 -10.35
CA GLN A 104 -5.91 -8.01 -9.31
C GLN A 104 -4.97 -7.08 -8.54
N VAL A 105 -4.99 -7.18 -7.21
CA VAL A 105 -4.13 -6.38 -6.33
C VAL A 105 -3.21 -7.34 -5.59
N ALA A 106 -1.92 -7.23 -5.86
CA ALA A 106 -0.87 -7.90 -5.09
C ALA A 106 -0.35 -6.95 -4.02
N LEU A 107 -0.26 -7.41 -2.77
CA LEU A 107 0.24 -6.61 -1.65
C LEU A 107 1.45 -7.30 -1.03
N GLU A 108 2.47 -6.52 -0.70
CA GLU A 108 3.73 -7.00 -0.10
C GLU A 108 3.52 -7.81 1.18
N ILE A 109 2.48 -7.49 1.95
CA ILE A 109 2.15 -8.17 3.21
C ILE A 109 1.70 -9.62 3.01
N PHE A 110 1.27 -10.03 1.81
CA PHE A 110 0.80 -11.39 1.55
C PHE A 110 1.87 -12.21 0.84
N ALA A 111 2.14 -13.40 1.39
CA ALA A 111 2.94 -14.39 0.69
C ALA A 111 2.07 -15.13 -0.34
N ALA A 112 2.68 -15.68 -1.40
CA ALA A 112 1.94 -16.50 -2.37
C ALA A 112 1.24 -17.71 -1.71
N ALA A 113 1.82 -18.25 -0.63
CA ALA A 113 1.24 -19.34 0.16
C ALA A 113 -0.07 -18.94 0.88
N ASP A 114 -0.32 -17.64 1.07
CA ASP A 114 -1.52 -17.13 1.74
C ASP A 114 -2.76 -17.17 0.81
N GLN A 115 -2.59 -17.38 -0.51
CA GLN A 115 -3.66 -17.25 -1.51
C GLN A 115 -4.93 -18.06 -1.20
N PRO A 116 -4.87 -19.35 -0.77
CA PRO A 116 -6.09 -20.09 -0.45
C PRO A 116 -6.89 -19.45 0.69
N HIS A 117 -6.21 -18.86 1.67
CA HIS A 117 -6.85 -18.17 2.79
C HIS A 117 -7.46 -16.83 2.36
N ILE A 118 -6.79 -16.13 1.43
CA ILE A 118 -7.31 -14.90 0.81
C ILE A 118 -8.59 -15.20 0.03
N ASP A 119 -8.60 -16.25 -0.78
CA ASP A 119 -9.76 -16.66 -1.58
C ASP A 119 -10.96 -17.04 -0.69
N ASP A 120 -10.71 -17.78 0.39
CA ASP A 120 -11.74 -18.12 1.36
C ASP A 120 -12.28 -16.89 2.11
N TYR A 121 -11.41 -15.93 2.46
CA TYR A 121 -11.83 -14.68 3.08
C TYR A 121 -12.68 -13.82 2.14
N LEU A 122 -12.22 -13.60 0.90
CA LEU A 122 -12.92 -12.80 -0.10
C LEU A 122 -14.26 -13.42 -0.53
N SER A 123 -14.36 -14.74 -0.49
CA SER A 123 -15.62 -15.46 -0.75
C SER A 123 -16.59 -15.49 0.44
N GLY A 124 -16.18 -14.98 1.61
CA GLY A 124 -16.98 -14.99 2.85
C GLY A 124 -17.00 -16.35 3.57
N ARG A 125 -16.26 -17.35 3.09
CA ARG A 125 -16.14 -18.67 3.75
C ARG A 125 -15.25 -18.63 5.00
N LEU A 126 -14.42 -17.61 5.13
CA LEU A 126 -13.50 -17.44 6.26
C LEU A 126 -13.76 -16.11 6.97
N PRO A 127 -14.18 -16.12 8.25
CA PRO A 127 -14.30 -14.88 9.00
C PRO A 127 -12.94 -14.19 9.18
N GLU A 128 -12.93 -12.87 9.21
CA GLU A 128 -11.72 -12.03 9.22
C GLU A 128 -10.73 -12.42 10.33
N GLU A 129 -11.23 -12.68 11.55
CA GLU A 129 -10.37 -13.06 12.68
C GLU A 129 -9.56 -14.33 12.39
N TYR A 130 -10.15 -15.31 11.70
CA TYR A 130 -9.47 -16.54 11.34
C TYR A 130 -8.56 -16.35 10.13
N PHE A 131 -8.93 -15.49 9.19
CA PHE A 131 -8.06 -15.10 8.07
C PHE A 131 -6.75 -14.50 8.60
N LEU A 132 -6.85 -13.48 9.47
CA LEU A 132 -5.68 -12.80 10.04
C LEU A 132 -4.75 -13.76 10.80
N LYS A 133 -5.32 -14.73 11.53
CA LYS A 133 -4.53 -15.77 12.20
C LYS A 133 -3.83 -16.71 11.21
N ARG A 134 -4.49 -17.11 10.12
CA ARG A 134 -3.96 -18.07 9.15
C ARG A 134 -2.83 -17.52 8.30
N ILE A 135 -2.87 -16.23 7.98
CA ILE A 135 -1.77 -15.55 7.29
C ILE A 135 -0.68 -15.10 8.26
N ASP A 136 -0.76 -15.47 9.55
CA ASP A 136 0.17 -15.06 10.59
C ASP A 136 0.38 -13.54 10.69
N TYR A 137 -0.70 -12.77 10.52
CA TYR A 137 -0.64 -11.31 10.36
C TYR A 137 0.10 -10.59 11.51
N HIS A 138 0.02 -11.13 12.72
CA HIS A 138 0.64 -10.51 13.90
C HIS A 138 2.16 -10.63 13.96
N ASN A 139 2.76 -11.53 13.19
CA ASN A 139 4.20 -11.76 13.15
C ASN A 139 4.84 -11.26 11.84
N LYS A 140 4.05 -10.65 10.95
CA LYS A 140 4.54 -10.00 9.73
C LYS A 140 5.05 -8.58 9.98
#